data_AF-A0A7S2CGI8-F1
#
_entry.id   AF-A0A7S2CGI8-F1
#
_cell.length_a   1.000
_cell.length_b   1.000
_cell.length_c   1.000
_cell.angle_alpha   90.00
_cell.angle_beta   90.00
_cell.angle_gamma   90.00
#
_symmetry.space_group_name_H-M   'P 1'
#
loop_
_entity.id
_entity.type
_entity.pdbx_description
1 polymer ?
#
loop_
_entity_poly.entity_id
_entity_poly.type
_entity_poly.pdbx_seq_one_letter_code
_entity_poly.pdbx_strand_id
1 'polypeptide(L)'
;MGAKASLVQKEDSLVRSHRVRLAVTPIGPKMLCAYHSSIAVDDVEFCFSRVGVSTNIAWTSHQRLKGPALVFEMGVSTIAGVAVRDSLGPFFCAGTYDLLRKNCNTFSDCALFYLLGHRLDPKYRMMEQVGEMADRLAIVQMLTLGSYEPNPKADTFSVGKVLTWIGEVSAPEVSVAVGCYGGASPPLL
;
A
#
# COMPACT_ATOMS: atom_id res chain seq x y z
N MET A 1 57.04 13.84 -24.88
CA MET A 1 56.42 13.78 -23.54
C MET A 1 55.01 14.34 -23.66
N GLY A 2 54.00 13.49 -23.79
CA GLY A 2 52.60 13.90 -23.86
C GLY A 2 51.80 12.98 -22.95
N ALA A 3 51.47 13.47 -21.76
CA ALA A 3 50.63 12.75 -20.82
C ALA A 3 49.18 12.80 -21.32
N LYS A 4 48.62 11.64 -21.67
CA LYS A 4 47.18 11.50 -21.89
C LYS A 4 46.49 11.48 -20.53
N ALA A 5 45.78 12.55 -20.20
CA ALA A 5 44.81 12.53 -19.13
C ALA A 5 43.66 11.59 -19.54
N SER A 6 43.52 10.48 -18.82
CA SER A 6 42.37 9.57 -18.95
C SER A 6 41.23 10.14 -18.11
N LEU A 7 40.19 10.62 -18.80
CA LEU A 7 38.94 11.04 -18.18
C LEU A 7 38.21 9.79 -17.72
N VAL A 8 38.28 9.51 -16.42
CA VAL A 8 37.36 8.60 -15.74
C VAL A 8 35.97 9.23 -15.84
N GLN A 9 35.14 8.70 -16.73
CA GLN A 9 33.72 9.01 -16.77
C GLN A 9 33.09 8.46 -15.49
N LYS A 10 32.72 9.37 -14.59
CA LYS A 10 31.91 9.08 -13.42
C LYS A 10 30.48 8.89 -13.94
N GLU A 11 30.05 7.65 -14.12
CA GLU A 11 28.66 7.31 -14.39
C GLU A 11 27.82 7.67 -13.15
N ASP A 12 27.26 8.88 -13.14
CA ASP A 12 26.08 9.18 -12.33
C ASP A 12 24.94 8.32 -12.91
N SER A 13 24.74 7.13 -12.36
CA SER A 13 23.51 6.37 -12.59
C SER A 13 22.37 7.22 -12.01
N LEU A 14 21.67 7.97 -12.87
CA LEU A 14 20.46 8.69 -12.49
C LEU A 14 19.47 7.67 -11.94
N VAL A 15 19.35 7.60 -10.62
CA VAL A 15 18.34 6.77 -9.96
C VAL A 15 16.99 7.28 -10.43
N ARG A 16 16.23 6.40 -11.09
CA ARG A 16 14.92 6.76 -11.62
C ARG A 16 13.98 7.02 -10.44
N SER A 17 13.49 8.25 -10.34
CA SER A 17 12.47 8.63 -9.36
C SER A 17 11.08 8.50 -9.96
N HIS A 18 10.14 8.06 -9.14
CA HIS A 18 8.75 7.80 -9.48
C HIS A 18 7.84 8.65 -8.59
N ARG A 19 6.83 9.29 -9.19
CA ARG A 19 5.86 10.11 -8.41
C ARG A 19 4.89 9.20 -7.68
N VAL A 20 4.64 9.47 -6.39
CA VAL A 20 3.70 8.70 -5.58
C VAL A 20 2.51 9.56 -5.22
N ARG A 21 1.31 9.09 -5.55
CA ARG A 21 0.04 9.78 -5.32
C ARG A 21 -0.94 8.91 -4.56
N LEU A 22 -1.73 9.50 -3.68
CA LEU A 22 -2.82 8.85 -2.95
C LEU A 22 -4.15 9.41 -3.45
N ALA A 23 -5.04 8.53 -3.93
CA ALA A 23 -6.40 8.90 -4.29
C ALA A 23 -7.38 8.41 -3.22
N VAL A 24 -8.37 9.25 -2.88
CA VAL A 24 -9.38 8.94 -1.86
C VAL A 24 -10.78 9.29 -2.35
N THR A 25 -11.77 8.47 -2.02
CA THR A 25 -13.20 8.76 -2.25
C THR A 25 -14.03 8.39 -1.04
N PRO A 26 -14.87 9.31 -0.51
CA PRO A 26 -15.79 8.99 0.57
C PRO A 26 -16.87 8.00 0.09
N ILE A 27 -17.23 7.07 0.96
CA ILE A 27 -18.33 6.12 0.79
C ILE A 27 -19.34 6.33 1.91
N GLY A 28 -20.62 6.40 1.54
CA GLY A 28 -21.72 6.54 2.49
C GLY A 28 -22.10 7.98 2.81
N PRO A 29 -23.05 8.18 3.74
CA PRO A 29 -23.53 9.50 4.13
C PRO A 29 -22.47 10.26 4.94
N LYS A 30 -22.50 11.59 4.91
CA LYS A 30 -21.47 12.48 5.53
C LYS A 30 -21.15 12.19 7.00
N MET A 31 -22.12 11.65 7.76
CA MET A 31 -21.97 11.35 9.20
C MET A 31 -21.36 9.97 9.49
N LEU A 32 -21.39 9.04 8.53
CA LEU A 32 -20.82 7.69 8.62
C LEU A 32 -20.00 7.46 7.34
N CYS A 33 -18.88 8.17 7.26
CA CYS A 33 -18.06 8.18 6.07
C CYS A 33 -17.02 7.06 6.14
N ALA A 34 -17.18 6.06 5.29
CA ALA A 34 -16.10 5.15 4.92
C ALA A 34 -15.24 5.80 3.82
N TYR A 35 -14.06 5.25 3.56
CA TYR A 35 -13.20 5.72 2.48
C TYR A 35 -12.75 4.55 1.61
N HIS A 36 -12.75 4.80 0.31
CA HIS A 36 -12.00 4.02 -0.66
C HIS A 36 -10.70 4.74 -0.98
N SER A 37 -9.57 4.03 -0.97
CA SER A 37 -8.28 4.58 -1.33
C SER A 37 -7.50 3.70 -2.30
N SER A 38 -6.62 4.34 -3.06
CA SER A 38 -5.65 3.68 -3.93
C SER A 38 -4.36 4.50 -4.00
N ILE A 39 -3.26 3.86 -4.40
CA ILE A 39 -1.96 4.52 -4.61
C ILE A 39 -1.64 4.48 -6.08
N ALA A 40 -1.14 5.58 -6.65
CA ALA A 40 -0.47 5.54 -7.94
C ALA A 40 1.03 5.76 -7.81
N VAL A 41 1.78 5.00 -8.60
CA VAL A 41 3.21 5.22 -8.86
C VAL A 41 3.33 5.60 -10.33
N ASP A 42 3.79 6.82 -10.60
CA ASP A 42 3.61 7.51 -11.87
C ASP A 42 2.14 7.48 -12.29
N ASP A 43 1.83 6.89 -13.45
CA ASP A 43 0.47 6.85 -14.02
C ASP A 43 -0.24 5.51 -13.82
N VAL A 44 0.33 4.62 -13.00
CA VAL A 44 -0.25 3.30 -12.68
C VAL A 44 -0.83 3.31 -11.29
N GLU A 45 -2.14 3.08 -11.20
CA GLU A 45 -2.89 2.94 -9.96
C GLU A 45 -2.81 1.49 -9.45
N PHE A 46 -2.64 1.33 -8.14
CA PHE A 46 -2.68 0.08 -7.41
C PHE A 46 -3.80 0.13 -6.38
N CYS A 47 -4.68 -0.87 -6.42
CA CYS A 47 -5.84 -0.95 -5.55
C CYS A 47 -6.08 -2.40 -5.12
N PHE A 48 -6.28 -2.62 -3.82
CA PHE A 48 -6.66 -3.92 -3.29
C PHE A 48 -8.19 -4.10 -3.22
N SER A 49 -8.66 -5.26 -3.70
CA SER A 49 -10.08 -5.63 -3.70
C SER A 49 -10.24 -7.14 -3.50
N ARG A 50 -11.46 -7.66 -3.68
CA ARG A 50 -11.75 -9.11 -3.61
C ARG A 50 -10.92 -9.94 -4.60
N VAL A 51 -10.46 -9.36 -5.71
CA VAL A 51 -9.61 -10.04 -6.71
C VAL A 51 -8.10 -9.93 -6.42
N GLY A 52 -7.71 -9.35 -5.29
CA GLY A 52 -6.30 -9.10 -4.96
C GLY A 52 -5.88 -7.67 -5.30
N VAL A 53 -4.56 -7.46 -5.37
CA VAL A 53 -3.97 -6.20 -5.83
C VAL A 53 -4.16 -6.09 -7.34
N SER A 54 -4.89 -5.05 -7.76
CA SER A 54 -5.16 -4.73 -9.16
C SER A 54 -4.35 -3.53 -9.59
N THR A 55 -3.92 -3.54 -10.85
CA THR A 55 -3.32 -2.39 -11.54
C THR A 55 -4.35 -1.75 -12.45
N ASN A 56 -4.52 -0.44 -12.34
CA ASN A 56 -5.50 0.33 -13.09
C ASN A 56 -4.83 1.57 -13.69
N ILE A 57 -5.52 2.22 -14.61
CA ILE A 57 -5.15 3.52 -15.17
C ILE A 57 -6.22 4.54 -14.82
N ALA A 58 -5.82 5.81 -14.74
CA ALA A 58 -6.73 6.94 -14.60
C ALA A 58 -7.79 6.77 -13.48
N TRP A 59 -7.39 6.20 -12.34
CA TRP A 59 -8.23 6.08 -11.14
C TRP A 59 -9.51 5.26 -11.35
N THR A 60 -9.45 4.25 -12.23
CA THR A 60 -10.64 3.45 -12.61
C THR A 60 -11.31 2.80 -11.40
N SER A 61 -10.56 2.49 -10.32
CA SER A 61 -11.15 1.93 -9.10
C SER A 61 -12.13 2.89 -8.40
N HIS A 62 -12.02 4.20 -8.64
CA HIS A 62 -12.85 5.23 -8.02
C HIS A 62 -14.09 5.61 -8.85
N GLN A 63 -14.17 5.24 -10.13
CA GLN A 63 -15.23 5.71 -11.04
C GLN A 63 -16.64 5.34 -10.58
N ARG A 64 -16.83 4.13 -10.04
CA ARG A 64 -18.14 3.68 -9.50
C ARG A 64 -18.59 4.50 -8.29
N LEU A 65 -17.65 5.13 -7.61
CA LEU A 65 -17.87 5.99 -6.45
C LEU A 65 -17.93 7.48 -6.83
N LYS A 66 -17.94 7.80 -8.13
CA LYS A 66 -17.87 9.17 -8.67
C LYS A 66 -16.63 9.92 -8.17
N GLY A 67 -15.50 9.22 -8.07
CA GLY A 67 -14.21 9.75 -7.63
C GLY A 67 -13.07 9.58 -8.65
N PRO A 68 -11.81 9.90 -8.25
CA PRO A 68 -11.43 10.26 -6.89
C PRO A 68 -11.92 11.66 -6.49
N ALA A 69 -12.35 11.80 -5.24
CA ALA A 69 -12.75 13.10 -4.71
C ALA A 69 -11.54 13.96 -4.38
N LEU A 70 -10.47 13.33 -3.90
CA LEU A 70 -9.19 13.96 -3.55
C LEU A 70 -8.05 13.11 -4.10
N VAL A 71 -7.02 13.79 -4.63
CA VAL A 71 -5.74 13.19 -5.01
C VAL A 71 -4.65 14.00 -4.34
N PHE A 72 -3.79 13.33 -3.57
CA PHE A 72 -2.69 13.93 -2.84
C PHE A 72 -1.37 13.53 -3.49
N GLU A 73 -0.50 14.52 -3.72
CA GLU A 73 0.92 14.26 -4.01
C GLU A 73 1.60 13.86 -2.70
N MET A 74 2.10 12.63 -2.63
CA MET A 74 2.68 12.07 -1.42
C MET A 74 4.20 12.19 -1.40
N GLY A 75 4.83 12.27 -2.58
CA GLY A 75 6.28 12.44 -2.73
C GLY A 75 6.84 11.74 -3.95
N VAL A 76 8.13 11.43 -3.89
CA VAL A 76 8.85 10.67 -4.91
C VAL A 76 9.53 9.46 -4.26
N SER A 77 9.56 8.33 -4.98
CA SER A 77 10.20 7.09 -4.55
C SER A 77 11.15 6.58 -5.63
N THR A 78 12.22 5.90 -5.25
CA THR A 78 13.09 5.16 -6.17
C THR A 78 12.53 3.78 -6.52
N ILE A 79 11.44 3.38 -5.85
CA ILE A 79 10.77 2.09 -6.03
C ILE A 79 9.77 2.20 -7.18
N ALA A 80 9.92 1.34 -8.17
CA ALA A 80 9.01 1.26 -9.31
C ALA A 80 7.65 0.66 -8.90
N GLY A 81 6.58 1.08 -9.57
CA GLY A 81 5.22 0.60 -9.26
C GLY A 81 5.07 -0.93 -9.32
N VAL A 82 5.75 -1.60 -10.25
CA VAL A 82 5.74 -3.07 -10.33
C VAL A 82 6.17 -3.75 -9.02
N ALA A 83 7.12 -3.16 -8.31
CA ALA A 83 7.62 -3.67 -7.05
C ALA A 83 6.59 -3.56 -5.92
N VAL A 84 5.63 -2.63 -6.00
CA VAL A 84 4.51 -2.53 -5.05
C VAL A 84 3.65 -3.79 -5.13
N ARG A 85 3.25 -4.18 -6.34
CA ARG A 85 2.46 -5.39 -6.55
C ARG A 85 3.25 -6.64 -6.17
N ASP A 86 4.51 -6.73 -6.58
CA ASP A 86 5.31 -7.93 -6.38
C ASP A 86 5.68 -8.14 -4.90
N SER A 87 5.95 -7.05 -4.16
CA SER A 87 6.31 -7.11 -2.74
C SER A 87 5.09 -7.23 -1.83
N LEU A 88 4.00 -6.52 -2.12
CA LEU A 88 2.81 -6.51 -1.26
C LEU A 88 1.76 -7.53 -1.67
N GLY A 89 1.76 -7.98 -2.93
CA GLY A 89 0.81 -8.97 -3.47
C GLY A 89 0.68 -10.23 -2.60
N PRO A 90 1.76 -10.85 -2.10
CA PRO A 90 1.69 -12.01 -1.22
C PRO A 90 0.92 -11.75 0.08
N PHE A 91 0.96 -10.52 0.60
CA PHE A 91 0.18 -10.13 1.77
C PHE A 91 -1.27 -9.77 1.41
N PHE A 92 -1.58 -9.47 0.16
CA PHE A 92 -2.86 -8.97 -0.33
C PHE A 92 -3.43 -9.84 -1.47
N CYS A 93 -3.51 -11.15 -1.22
CA CYS A 93 -3.99 -12.15 -2.18
C CYS A 93 -5.49 -12.03 -2.51
N ALA A 94 -5.85 -12.51 -3.70
CA ALA A 94 -7.25 -12.68 -4.10
C ALA A 94 -8.04 -13.51 -3.07
N GLY A 95 -9.29 -13.11 -2.84
CA GLY A 95 -10.19 -13.79 -1.90
C GLY A 95 -9.87 -13.53 -0.42
N THR A 96 -8.93 -12.65 -0.08
CA THR A 96 -8.59 -12.31 1.33
C THR A 96 -9.12 -10.95 1.78
N TYR A 97 -9.81 -10.21 0.91
CA TYR A 97 -10.38 -8.91 1.26
C TYR A 97 -11.41 -9.04 2.38
N ASP A 98 -11.28 -8.17 3.39
CA ASP A 98 -12.21 -7.98 4.50
C ASP A 98 -12.39 -6.49 4.75
N LEU A 99 -13.64 -6.02 4.82
CA LEU A 99 -13.95 -4.60 4.91
C LEU A 99 -13.39 -3.93 6.19
N LEU A 100 -13.22 -4.67 7.28
CA LEU A 100 -12.78 -4.15 8.58
C LEU A 100 -11.29 -4.37 8.85
N ARG A 101 -10.74 -5.51 8.43
CA ARG A 101 -9.39 -5.95 8.81
C ARG A 101 -8.37 -5.79 7.70
N LYS A 102 -8.78 -5.96 6.45
CA LYS A 102 -7.88 -6.08 5.29
C LYS A 102 -8.57 -5.58 4.04
N ASN A 103 -8.53 -4.27 3.85
CA ASN A 103 -9.24 -3.56 2.80
C ASN A 103 -8.29 -2.67 1.98
N CYS A 104 -8.84 -1.83 1.11
CA CYS A 104 -8.08 -0.89 0.30
C CYS A 104 -7.27 0.13 1.12
N ASN A 105 -7.75 0.55 2.30
CA ASN A 105 -7.06 1.49 3.18
C ASN A 105 -5.86 0.83 3.86
N THR A 106 -6.01 -0.40 4.38
CA THR A 106 -4.85 -1.16 4.89
C THR A 106 -3.78 -1.37 3.82
N PHE A 107 -4.20 -1.63 2.58
CA PHE A 107 -3.27 -1.76 1.45
C PHE A 107 -2.55 -0.44 1.16
N SER A 108 -3.29 0.66 1.02
CA SER A 108 -2.72 1.98 0.78
C SER A 108 -1.77 2.43 1.88
N ASP A 109 -2.07 2.10 3.16
CA ASP A 109 -1.18 2.36 4.29
C ASP A 109 0.15 1.58 4.18
N CYS A 110 0.08 0.28 3.87
CA CYS A 110 1.28 -0.53 3.66
C CYS A 110 2.07 -0.07 2.43
N ALA A 111 1.39 0.29 1.35
CA ALA A 111 2.02 0.78 0.12
C ALA A 111 2.71 2.14 0.32
N LEU A 112 2.10 3.08 1.05
CA LEU A 112 2.75 4.35 1.40
C LEU A 112 3.99 4.13 2.27
N PHE A 113 3.92 3.18 3.20
CA PHE A 113 5.06 2.88 4.05
C PHE A 113 6.19 2.24 3.26
N TYR A 114 5.86 1.30 2.36
CA TYR A 114 6.82 0.69 1.46
C TYR A 114 7.50 1.70 0.52
N LEU A 115 6.73 2.62 -0.06
CA LEU A 115 7.24 3.58 -1.04
C LEU A 115 8.00 4.76 -0.43
N LEU A 116 7.53 5.27 0.70
CA LEU A 116 7.94 6.57 1.25
C LEU A 116 8.25 6.53 2.76
N GLY A 117 8.06 5.40 3.44
CA GLY A 117 8.12 5.32 4.90
C GLY A 117 6.99 6.10 5.61
N HIS A 118 5.96 6.53 4.86
CA HIS A 118 4.84 7.31 5.39
C HIS A 118 3.65 6.41 5.71
N ARG A 119 2.85 6.85 6.69
CA ARG A 119 1.61 6.17 7.06
C ARG A 119 0.41 6.90 6.50
N LEU A 120 -0.66 6.17 6.22
CA LEU A 120 -1.92 6.76 5.82
C LEU A 120 -2.50 7.58 6.98
N ASP A 121 -3.05 8.76 6.67
CA ASP A 121 -3.71 9.62 7.65
C ASP A 121 -4.73 8.78 8.46
N PRO A 122 -4.67 8.78 9.81
CA PRO A 122 -5.57 8.01 10.66
C PRO A 122 -7.06 8.14 10.29
N LYS A 123 -7.50 9.30 9.79
CA LYS A 123 -8.91 9.50 9.40
C LYS A 123 -9.38 8.54 8.30
N TYR A 124 -8.49 8.12 7.40
CA TYR A 124 -8.80 7.15 6.35
C TYR A 124 -8.67 5.70 6.82
N ARG A 125 -8.08 5.49 7.99
CA ARG A 125 -7.99 4.20 8.69
C ARG A 125 -9.06 4.06 9.77
N MET A 126 -9.96 5.05 9.94
CA MET A 126 -10.89 5.08 11.07
C MET A 126 -11.76 3.83 11.21
N MET A 127 -12.22 3.20 10.13
CA MET A 127 -13.00 1.96 10.25
C MET A 127 -12.20 0.80 10.87
N GLU A 128 -10.87 0.84 10.78
CA GLU A 128 -9.96 -0.10 11.45
C GLU A 128 -9.65 0.32 12.90
N GLN A 129 -9.96 1.56 13.29
CA GLN A 129 -9.54 2.18 14.55
C GLN A 129 -10.69 2.50 15.53
N VAL A 130 -11.94 2.61 15.07
CA VAL A 130 -13.11 2.96 15.92
C VAL A 130 -13.35 1.89 16.99
N GLY A 131 -13.12 2.22 18.28
CA GLY A 131 -13.74 1.62 19.48
C GLY A 131 -13.96 0.10 19.57
N GLU A 132 -14.81 -0.31 20.52
CA GLU A 132 -15.14 -1.72 20.79
C GLU A 132 -15.62 -2.45 19.53
N MET A 133 -15.30 -3.75 19.41
CA MET A 133 -15.63 -4.58 18.25
C MET A 133 -17.13 -4.50 17.86
N ALA A 134 -18.00 -4.33 18.86
CA ALA A 134 -19.45 -4.21 18.66
C ALA A 134 -19.83 -2.96 17.85
N ASP A 135 -19.22 -1.80 18.13
CA ASP A 135 -19.50 -0.55 17.43
C ASP A 135 -19.04 -0.61 15.97
N ARG A 136 -17.88 -1.25 15.73
CA ARG A 136 -17.36 -1.47 14.37
C ARG A 136 -18.31 -2.30 13.52
N LEU A 137 -18.76 -3.42 14.08
CA LEU A 137 -19.69 -4.32 13.40
C LEU A 137 -21.02 -3.62 13.13
N ALA A 138 -21.57 -2.88 14.09
CA ALA A 138 -22.82 -2.15 13.90
C ALA A 138 -22.73 -1.10 12.79
N ILE A 139 -21.66 -0.29 12.78
CA ILE A 139 -21.44 0.74 11.75
C ILE A 139 -21.27 0.11 10.37
N VAL A 140 -20.46 -0.94 10.26
CA VAL A 140 -20.23 -1.60 8.97
C VAL A 140 -21.47 -2.32 8.48
N GLN A 141 -22.23 -2.96 9.36
CA GLN A 141 -23.52 -3.55 8.99
C GLN A 141 -24.48 -2.47 8.50
N MET A 142 -24.53 -1.30 9.14
CA MET A 142 -25.35 -0.19 8.65
C MET A 142 -24.90 0.34 7.29
N LEU A 143 -23.59 0.51 7.06
CA LEU A 143 -23.04 0.99 5.78
C LEU A 143 -23.20 0.00 4.64
N THR A 144 -23.21 -1.29 4.96
CA THR A 144 -23.40 -2.37 3.99
C THR A 144 -24.85 -2.85 3.89
N LEU A 145 -25.78 -2.19 4.59
CA LEU A 145 -27.19 -2.60 4.66
C LEU A 145 -27.36 -4.07 5.07
N GLY A 146 -26.54 -4.54 6.01
CA GLY A 146 -26.54 -5.92 6.51
C GLY A 146 -25.73 -6.91 5.66
N SER A 147 -25.08 -6.44 4.59
CA SER A 147 -24.39 -7.32 3.63
C SER A 147 -22.92 -7.58 3.98
N TYR A 148 -22.44 -7.11 5.13
CA TYR A 148 -21.08 -7.40 5.57
C TYR A 148 -20.98 -8.80 6.14
N GLU A 149 -20.14 -9.61 5.50
CA GLU A 149 -19.71 -10.91 5.96
C GLU A 149 -18.20 -10.86 6.23
N PRO A 150 -17.74 -11.13 7.47
CA PRO A 150 -16.33 -11.23 7.78
C PRO A 150 -15.65 -12.31 6.93
N ASN A 151 -14.44 -12.01 6.46
CA ASN A 151 -13.64 -13.00 5.73
C ASN A 151 -12.65 -13.69 6.69
N PRO A 152 -12.82 -14.98 7.02
CA PRO A 152 -11.93 -15.67 7.96
C PRO A 152 -10.48 -15.76 7.46
N LYS A 153 -10.24 -15.63 6.15
CA LYS A 153 -8.88 -15.57 5.58
C LYS A 153 -8.12 -14.28 5.93
N ALA A 154 -8.79 -13.30 6.52
CA ALA A 154 -8.19 -12.07 7.02
C ALA A 154 -7.90 -12.10 8.53
N ASP A 155 -8.25 -13.18 9.25
CA ASP A 155 -8.16 -13.21 10.73
C ASP A 155 -6.71 -13.15 11.24
N THR A 156 -5.77 -13.72 10.48
CA THR A 156 -4.33 -13.70 10.83
C THR A 156 -3.59 -12.49 10.26
N PHE A 157 -4.28 -11.65 9.47
CA PHE A 157 -3.68 -10.46 8.87
C PHE A 157 -3.38 -9.40 9.93
N SER A 158 -2.20 -8.81 9.86
CA SER A 158 -1.79 -7.72 10.73
C SER A 158 -0.97 -6.71 9.94
N VAL A 159 -1.44 -5.46 9.91
CA VAL A 159 -0.68 -4.35 9.33
C VAL A 159 0.71 -4.28 9.96
N GLY A 160 0.81 -4.41 11.29
CA GLY A 160 2.10 -4.38 11.99
C GLY A 160 3.10 -5.40 11.45
N LYS A 161 2.68 -6.64 11.21
CA LYS A 161 3.56 -7.68 10.62
C LYS A 161 4.05 -7.30 9.23
N VAL A 162 3.19 -6.72 8.39
CA VAL A 162 3.57 -6.27 7.04
C VAL A 162 4.58 -5.12 7.13
N LEU A 163 4.36 -4.15 8.02
CA LEU A 163 5.27 -3.00 8.17
C LEU A 163 6.63 -3.42 8.73
N THR A 164 6.66 -4.36 9.68
CA THR A 164 7.92 -4.93 10.19
C THR A 164 8.69 -5.61 9.06
N TRP A 165 8.02 -6.44 8.26
CA TRP A 165 8.65 -7.09 7.09
C TRP A 165 9.17 -6.07 6.07
N ILE A 166 8.41 -5.01 5.77
CA ILE A 166 8.88 -3.92 4.90
C ILE A 166 10.14 -3.27 5.47
N GLY A 167 10.14 -2.98 6.79
CA GLY A 167 11.29 -2.38 7.46
C GLY A 167 12.56 -3.25 7.39
N GLU A 168 12.40 -4.57 7.51
CA GLU A 168 13.51 -5.53 7.39
C GLU A 168 14.06 -5.61 5.96
N VAL A 169 13.19 -5.61 4.94
CA VAL A 169 13.58 -5.69 3.53
C VAL A 169 14.15 -4.37 2.98
N SER A 170 13.71 -3.24 3.52
CA SER A 170 14.23 -1.91 3.15
C SER A 170 15.52 -1.54 3.89
N ALA A 171 15.95 -2.31 4.90
CA ALA A 171 17.13 -2.05 5.71
C ALA A 171 18.49 -2.66 5.26
N PRO A 172 18.69 -3.31 4.08
CA PRO A 172 20.01 -3.84 3.76
C PRO A 172 20.91 -2.77 3.13
N GLU A 173 21.34 -1.80 3.94
CA GLU A 173 22.66 -1.16 3.90
C GLU A 173 23.02 -0.63 5.30
N VAL A 174 23.34 -1.54 6.22
CA VAL A 174 24.40 -1.26 7.21
C VAL A 174 25.47 -2.32 6.98
N SER A 175 26.57 -1.88 6.39
CA SER A 175 27.74 -2.69 6.12
C SER A 175 28.35 -3.18 7.44
N VAL A 176 28.08 -4.43 7.79
CA VAL A 176 29.04 -5.24 8.52
C VAL A 176 29.26 -6.49 7.69
N ALA A 177 30.37 -6.50 6.96
CA ALA A 177 30.85 -7.70 6.30
C ALA A 177 30.96 -8.81 7.35
N VAL A 178 30.16 -9.88 7.22
CA VAL A 178 30.56 -11.31 7.28
C VAL A 178 29.32 -12.16 6.93
N GLY A 179 29.41 -13.00 5.90
CA GLY A 179 28.77 -14.33 5.90
C GLY A 179 27.45 -14.52 5.15
N CYS A 180 27.55 -15.00 3.91
CA CYS A 180 26.70 -15.97 3.20
C CYS A 180 25.16 -15.92 3.30
N TYR A 181 24.57 -15.53 2.15
CA TYR A 181 23.24 -15.74 1.60
C TYR A 181 22.23 -16.68 2.28
N GLY A 182 21.02 -16.12 2.48
CA GLY A 182 19.74 -16.83 2.46
C GLY A 182 18.63 -15.84 2.13
N GLY A 183 18.08 -15.88 0.91
CA GLY A 183 16.98 -15.01 0.49
C GLY A 183 15.72 -15.29 1.31
N ALA A 184 15.24 -14.28 2.04
CA ALA A 184 14.03 -14.41 2.85
C ALA A 184 12.79 -14.51 1.96
N SER A 185 12.15 -15.68 1.96
CA SER A 185 10.78 -15.82 1.47
C SER A 185 9.83 -15.16 2.48
N PRO A 186 8.71 -14.56 2.03
CA PRO A 186 7.73 -13.98 2.95
C PRO A 186 7.19 -15.06 3.91
N PRO A 187 6.85 -14.69 5.16
CA PRO A 187 6.28 -15.64 6.10
C PRO A 187 4.95 -16.18 5.56
N LEU A 188 4.78 -17.50 5.62
CA LEU A 188 3.50 -18.15 5.34
C LEU A 188 2.50 -17.72 6.42
N LEU A 189 1.41 -17.07 5.99
CA LEU A 189 0.29 -16.64 6.83
C LEU A 189 -0.66 -17.80 7.16
#